data_AF-A0A1I7U5D0-F1
#
_entry.id   AF-A0A1I7U5D0-F1
#
_cell.length_a   1.000
_cell.length_b   1.000
_cell.length_c   1.000
_cell.angle_alpha   90.00
_cell.angle_beta   90.00
_cell.angle_gamma   90.00
#
_symmetry.space_group_name_H-M   'P 1'
#
loop_
_entity.id
_entity.type
_entity.pdbx_description
1 polymer ?
#
loop_
_entity_poly.entity_id
_entity_poly.type
_entity_poly.pdbx_seq_one_letter_code
_entity_poly.pdbx_strand_id
1 'polypeptide(L)'
;MLDRYKTDISVISGMISIAYNENGNVRWFNVLCTFNMTIIMLIQYSVIIYCAVFMYRKMESKLQMLSNSLQNLHKQFFKTLILQISTPTITLFFPVVLIIYLPLFNIKTDLPTGILLCAFTIYPAMDAIIVMYIVKDYRKAMKSTKYPVSTEKKVFRHS
;
A
#
# COMPACT_ATOMS: atom_id res chain seq x y z
N MET A 1 33.08 -18.34 -9.58
CA MET A 1 32.04 -17.32 -9.87
C MET A 1 32.32 -15.96 -9.20
N LEU A 2 33.38 -15.81 -8.39
CA LEU A 2 33.77 -14.54 -7.73
C LEU A 2 34.90 -13.77 -8.46
N ASP A 3 35.66 -14.41 -9.36
CA ASP A 3 36.83 -13.78 -10.00
C ASP A 3 36.54 -12.92 -11.25
N ARG A 4 35.27 -12.82 -11.69
CA ARG A 4 34.94 -12.05 -12.91
C ARG A 4 34.50 -10.61 -12.64
N TYR A 5 34.18 -10.25 -11.41
CA TYR A 5 33.77 -8.89 -11.04
C TYR A 5 34.64 -8.40 -9.88
N LYS A 6 35.75 -7.73 -10.21
CA LYS A 6 36.55 -6.92 -9.27
C LYS A 6 35.79 -5.66 -8.82
N THR A 7 34.60 -5.85 -8.27
CA THR A 7 33.78 -4.80 -7.71
C THR A 7 33.25 -5.30 -6.40
N ASP A 8 33.64 -4.60 -5.34
CA ASP A 8 33.19 -4.80 -3.98
C ASP A 8 31.65 -4.88 -3.96
N ILE A 9 31.09 -5.91 -3.34
CA ILE A 9 29.63 -6.15 -3.31
C ILE A 9 28.90 -4.98 -2.61
N SER A 10 29.63 -4.16 -1.86
CA SER A 10 29.18 -2.88 -1.28
C SER A 10 28.87 -1.78 -2.31
N VAL A 11 29.28 -1.91 -3.57
CA VAL A 11 29.06 -0.92 -4.64
C VAL A 11 27.78 -1.21 -5.44
N ILE A 12 27.20 -2.40 -5.32
CA ILE A 12 25.94 -2.76 -5.97
C ILE A 12 24.79 -2.34 -5.05
N SER A 13 24.60 -1.04 -4.92
CA SER A 13 23.33 -0.53 -4.41
C SER A 13 22.27 -0.82 -5.47
N GLY A 14 21.36 -1.74 -5.15
CA GLY A 14 20.39 -2.34 -6.08
C GLY A 14 19.43 -1.35 -6.75
N MET A 15 19.46 -0.06 -6.40
CA MET A 15 18.80 1.02 -7.12
C MET A 15 19.45 2.36 -6.77
N ILE A 16 20.60 2.69 -7.39
CA ILE A 16 21.19 4.02 -7.22
C ILE A 16 20.44 5.00 -8.13
N SER A 17 19.59 5.85 -7.56
CA SER A 17 19.10 7.05 -8.24
C SER A 17 20.26 8.05 -8.33
N ILE A 18 21.19 7.82 -9.26
CA ILE A 18 22.32 8.71 -9.51
C ILE A 18 21.83 9.85 -10.41
N ALA A 19 21.63 11.05 -9.86
CA ALA A 19 21.29 12.23 -10.65
C ALA A 19 22.49 12.78 -11.44
N TYR A 20 23.72 12.53 -10.98
CA TYR A 20 24.95 13.13 -11.49
C TYR A 20 25.98 12.08 -11.92
N ASN A 21 26.52 12.21 -13.13
CA ASN A 21 27.70 11.42 -13.53
C ASN A 21 28.93 11.83 -12.68
N GLU A 22 29.99 11.01 -12.71
CA GLU A 22 31.27 11.27 -12.02
C GLU A 22 31.86 12.65 -12.36
N ASN A 23 31.52 13.21 -13.53
CA ASN A 23 31.94 14.53 -13.99
C ASN A 23 31.04 15.69 -13.49
N GLY A 24 30.09 15.43 -12.57
CA GLY A 24 29.13 16.41 -12.08
C GLY A 24 28.03 16.81 -13.06
N ASN A 25 27.99 16.22 -14.26
CA ASN A 25 26.97 16.52 -15.26
C ASN A 25 25.67 15.76 -14.96
N VAL A 26 24.53 16.43 -15.17
CA VAL A 26 23.20 15.87 -14.90
C VAL A 26 22.90 14.75 -15.90
N ARG A 27 22.50 13.59 -15.39
CA ARG A 27 22.04 12.46 -16.22
C ARG A 27 20.59 12.70 -16.63
N TRP A 28 20.40 13.46 -17.72
CA TRP A 28 19.08 13.83 -18.24
C TRP A 28 18.12 12.65 -18.41
N PHE A 29 18.61 11.47 -18.77
CA PHE A 29 17.80 10.25 -18.85
C PHE A 29 17.20 9.84 -17.49
N ASN A 30 17.98 9.88 -16.42
CA ASN A 30 17.51 9.53 -15.07
C ASN A 30 16.51 10.57 -14.53
N VAL A 31 16.76 11.84 -14.82
CA VAL A 31 15.83 12.94 -14.50
C VAL A 31 14.52 12.77 -15.26
N LEU A 32 14.58 12.44 -16.56
CA LEU A 32 13.39 12.19 -17.37
C LEU A 32 12.61 10.96 -16.87
N CYS A 33 13.28 9.86 -16.52
CA CYS A 33 12.64 8.69 -15.91
C CYS A 33 11.96 9.04 -14.59
N THR A 34 12.61 9.81 -13.72
CA THR A 34 12.03 10.24 -12.43
C THR A 34 10.80 11.12 -12.63
N PHE A 35 10.86 12.04 -13.60
CA PHE A 35 9.72 12.89 -13.97
C PHE A 35 8.57 12.07 -14.53
N ASN A 36 8.85 11.10 -15.40
CA ASN A 36 7.85 10.20 -15.97
C ASN A 36 7.14 9.36 -14.89
N MET A 37 7.90 8.77 -13.96
CA MET A 37 7.36 8.05 -12.80
C MET A 37 6.45 8.95 -11.95
N THR A 38 6.83 10.21 -11.75
CA THR A 38 6.04 11.18 -10.99
C THR A 38 4.71 11.48 -11.68
N ILE A 39 4.69 11.65 -13.01
CA ILE A 39 3.45 11.85 -13.77
C ILE A 39 2.53 10.63 -13.66
N ILE A 40 3.07 9.42 -13.83
CA ILE A 40 2.30 8.17 -13.72
C ILE A 40 1.65 8.08 -12.34
N MET A 41 2.41 8.36 -11.28
CA MET A 41 1.91 8.35 -9.90
C MET A 41 0.78 9.37 -9.71
N LEU A 42 0.92 10.59 -10.22
CA LEU A 42 -0.12 11.63 -10.15
C LEU A 42 -1.41 11.21 -10.85
N ILE A 43 -1.31 10.63 -12.05
CA ILE A 43 -2.48 10.13 -12.79
C ILE A 43 -3.15 9.01 -12.00
N GLN A 44 -2.37 8.05 -11.50
CA GLN A 44 -2.88 6.92 -10.72
C GLN A 44 -3.65 7.40 -9.48
N TYR A 45 -3.09 8.30 -8.68
CA TYR A 45 -3.77 8.84 -7.50
C TYR A 45 -5.02 9.63 -7.88
N SER A 46 -4.98 10.39 -8.98
CA SER A 46 -6.15 11.13 -9.47
C SER A 46 -7.31 10.19 -9.83
N VAL A 47 -7.03 9.08 -10.51
CA VAL A 47 -8.03 8.05 -10.83
C VAL A 47 -8.59 7.41 -9.57
N ILE A 48 -7.74 7.07 -8.59
CA ILE A 48 -8.17 6.50 -7.31
C ILE A 48 -9.13 7.44 -6.58
N ILE A 49 -8.78 8.73 -6.49
CA ILE A 49 -9.63 9.73 -5.82
C ILE A 49 -10.95 9.89 -6.57
N TYR A 50 -10.92 9.97 -7.89
CA TYR A 50 -12.13 10.05 -8.71
C TYR A 50 -13.04 8.84 -8.48
N CYS A 51 -12.49 7.63 -8.53
CA CYS A 51 -13.22 6.39 -8.26
C CYS A 51 -13.80 6.37 -6.84
N ALA A 52 -13.04 6.81 -5.83
CA ALA A 52 -13.51 6.87 -4.44
C ALA A 52 -14.70 7.83 -4.29
N VAL A 53 -14.61 9.03 -4.87
CA VAL A 53 -15.69 10.02 -4.85
C VAL A 53 -16.92 9.51 -5.61
N PHE A 54 -16.71 8.97 -6.81
CA PHE A 54 -17.79 8.39 -7.61
C PHE A 54 -18.51 7.27 -6.87
N MET A 55 -17.75 6.37 -6.24
CA MET A 55 -18.31 5.27 -5.46
C MET A 55 -19.06 5.79 -4.23
N TYR A 56 -18.53 6.79 -3.51
CA TYR A 56 -19.21 7.40 -2.37
C TYR A 56 -20.59 7.95 -2.77
N ARG A 57 -20.65 8.73 -3.86
CA ARG A 57 -21.90 9.34 -4.36
C ARG A 57 -22.91 8.30 -4.86
N LYS A 58 -22.43 7.27 -5.58
CA LYS A 58 -23.31 6.21 -6.13
C LYS A 58 -23.81 5.25 -5.04
N MET A 59 -23.01 5.04 -4.00
CA MET A 59 -23.39 4.24 -2.85
C MET A 59 -24.58 4.89 -2.12
N GLU A 60 -24.57 6.21 -1.91
CA GLU A 60 -25.66 6.90 -1.20
C GLU A 60 -27.05 6.69 -1.84
N SER A 61 -27.16 6.76 -3.17
CA SER A 61 -28.44 6.54 -3.87
C SER A 61 -28.89 5.08 -3.86
N LYS A 62 -27.95 4.12 -3.95
CA LYS A 62 -28.24 2.68 -3.89
C LYS A 62 -28.59 2.23 -2.47
N LEU A 63 -27.94 2.78 -1.46
CA LEU A 63 -28.08 2.37 -0.07
C LEU A 63 -29.48 2.67 0.49
N GLN A 64 -30.13 3.75 0.05
CA GLN A 64 -31.52 4.07 0.46
C GLN A 64 -32.51 2.95 0.11
N MET A 65 -32.21 2.10 -0.88
CA MET A 65 -33.03 0.94 -1.24
C MET A 65 -32.65 -0.36 -0.50
N LEU A 66 -31.54 -0.37 0.25
CA LEU A 66 -31.02 -1.54 0.94
C LEU A 66 -31.27 -1.51 2.44
N SER A 67 -31.27 -2.71 3.05
CA SER A 67 -31.42 -2.87 4.49
C SER A 67 -30.30 -2.18 5.27
N ASN A 68 -30.61 -1.65 6.46
CA ASN A 68 -29.66 -0.92 7.31
C ASN A 68 -28.37 -1.72 7.60
N SER A 69 -28.45 -3.06 7.67
CA SER A 69 -27.28 -3.91 7.88
C SER A 69 -26.30 -3.85 6.69
N LEU A 70 -26.82 -3.94 5.46
CA LEU A 70 -25.99 -3.93 4.25
C LEU A 70 -25.42 -2.53 3.96
N GLN A 71 -26.16 -1.47 4.30
CA GLN A 71 -25.65 -0.10 4.25
C GLN A 71 -24.43 0.11 5.14
N ASN A 72 -24.51 -0.35 6.38
CA ASN A 72 -23.40 -0.24 7.33
C ASN A 72 -22.19 -1.07 6.89
N LEU A 73 -22.42 -2.25 6.31
CA LEU A 73 -21.36 -3.10 5.77
C LEU A 73 -20.60 -2.42 4.62
N HIS A 74 -21.31 -1.88 3.61
CA HIS A 74 -20.66 -1.17 2.49
C HIS A 74 -19.88 0.07 2.95
N LYS A 75 -20.42 0.85 3.89
CA LYS A 75 -19.71 2.00 4.49
C LYS A 75 -18.43 1.57 5.19
N GLN A 76 -18.46 0.44 5.92
CA GLN A 76 -17.27 -0.11 6.57
C GLN A 76 -16.23 -0.58 5.55
N PHE A 77 -16.63 -1.30 4.50
CA PHE A 77 -15.72 -1.71 3.43
C PHE A 77 -15.06 -0.53 2.73
N PHE A 78 -15.82 0.52 2.40
CA PHE A 78 -15.25 1.71 1.79
C PHE A 78 -14.23 2.41 2.69
N LYS A 79 -14.58 2.60 3.97
CA LYS A 79 -13.66 3.18 4.96
C LYS A 79 -12.38 2.36 5.08
N THR A 80 -12.51 1.04 5.03
CA THR A 80 -11.39 0.11 5.08
C THR A 80 -10.51 0.21 3.83
N LEU A 81 -11.12 0.30 2.65
CA LEU A 81 -10.41 0.47 1.39
C LEU A 81 -9.61 1.78 1.37
N ILE A 82 -10.17 2.87 1.88
CA ILE A 82 -9.43 4.14 2.03
C ILE A 82 -8.24 3.97 3.00
N LEU A 83 -8.44 3.29 4.12
CA LEU A 83 -7.36 3.02 5.08
C LEU A 83 -6.23 2.17 4.45
N GLN A 84 -6.60 1.15 3.69
CA GLN A 84 -5.68 0.26 2.98
C GLN A 84 -4.90 0.98 1.85
N ILE A 85 -5.47 1.98 1.19
CA ILE A 85 -4.76 2.76 0.17
C ILE A 85 -3.87 3.84 0.81
N SER A 86 -4.28 4.41 1.93
CA SER A 86 -3.52 5.46 2.64
C SER A 86 -2.33 4.91 3.42
N THR A 87 -2.47 3.75 4.06
CA THR A 87 -1.40 3.13 4.87
C THR A 87 -0.09 2.89 4.09
N PRO A 88 -0.08 2.33 2.85
CA PRO A 88 1.13 2.13 2.07
C PRO A 88 1.63 3.45 1.52
N THR A 89 0.72 4.35 1.15
CA THR A 89 1.10 5.67 0.63
C THR A 89 1.92 6.46 1.65
N ILE A 90 1.51 6.42 2.92
CA ILE A 90 2.22 7.14 3.99
C ILE A 90 3.47 6.36 4.43
N THR A 91 3.34 5.05 4.64
CA THR A 91 4.41 4.26 5.29
C THR A 91 5.50 3.83 4.30
N LEU A 92 5.12 3.57 3.04
CA LEU A 92 6.03 3.05 2.01
C LEU A 92 6.39 4.10 0.96
N PHE A 93 5.42 4.81 0.39
CA PHE A 93 5.74 5.76 -0.69
C PHE A 93 6.48 6.99 -0.16
N PHE A 94 6.17 7.48 1.05
CA PHE A 94 6.88 8.61 1.64
C PHE A 94 8.40 8.38 1.77
N PRO A 95 8.91 7.30 2.41
CA PRO A 95 10.36 7.08 2.49
C PRO A 95 10.98 6.82 1.11
N VAL A 96 10.27 6.18 0.18
CA VAL A 96 10.75 5.99 -1.20
C VAL A 96 10.94 7.31 -1.92
N VAL A 97 9.95 8.21 -1.83
CA VAL A 97 10.04 9.56 -2.38
C VAL A 97 11.22 10.29 -1.75
N LEU A 98 11.36 10.28 -0.42
CA LEU A 98 12.54 10.89 0.22
C LEU A 98 13.86 10.34 -0.33
N ILE A 99 14.00 9.02 -0.47
CA ILE A 99 15.21 8.38 -1.01
C ILE A 99 15.46 8.77 -2.48
N ILE A 100 14.42 8.90 -3.30
CA ILE A 100 14.55 9.30 -4.71
C ILE A 100 14.95 10.77 -4.84
N TYR A 101 14.43 11.65 -3.98
CA TYR A 101 14.70 13.08 -4.03
C TYR A 101 15.98 13.48 -3.28
N LEU A 102 16.46 12.70 -2.29
CA LEU A 102 17.68 12.98 -1.52
C LEU A 102 18.94 13.21 -2.40
N PRO A 103 19.21 12.39 -3.43
CA PRO A 103 20.33 12.58 -4.35
C PRO A 103 20.26 13.89 -5.14
N LEU A 104 19.06 14.46 -5.34
CA LEU A 104 18.90 15.78 -5.98
C LEU A 104 19.32 16.94 -5.05
N PHE A 105 19.25 16.74 -3.73
CA PHE A 105 19.73 17.71 -2.73
C PHE A 105 21.21 17.51 -2.35
N ASN A 106 21.91 16.57 -3.00
CA ASN A 106 23.33 16.27 -2.77
C ASN A 106 23.70 15.90 -1.31
N ILE A 107 22.73 15.36 -0.56
CA ILE A 107 22.93 14.91 0.81
C ILE A 107 23.44 13.47 0.79
N LYS A 108 24.66 13.23 1.28
CA LYS A 108 25.23 11.88 1.42
C LYS A 108 24.61 11.19 2.62
N THR A 109 23.76 10.20 2.38
CA THR A 109 23.22 9.31 3.42
C THR A 109 23.39 7.85 3.02
N ASP A 110 24.08 7.08 3.85
CA ASP A 110 24.17 5.63 3.72
C ASP A 110 22.89 5.00 4.27
N LEU A 111 21.85 4.95 3.44
CA LEU A 111 20.58 4.32 3.78
C LEU A 111 20.67 2.81 3.51
N PRO A 112 20.29 1.95 4.48
CA PRO A 112 20.31 0.50 4.28
C PRO A 112 19.15 0.05 3.38
N THR A 113 19.32 0.22 2.07
CA THR A 113 18.30 -0.07 1.04
C THR A 113 17.83 -1.54 1.09
N GLY A 114 18.70 -2.47 1.50
CA GLY A 114 18.38 -3.89 1.62
C GLY A 114 17.27 -4.18 2.65
N ILE A 115 17.32 -3.54 3.83
CA ILE A 115 16.31 -3.74 4.88
C ILE A 115 14.97 -3.12 4.44
N LEU A 116 15.02 -1.97 3.76
CA LEU A 116 13.82 -1.32 3.21
C LEU A 116 13.15 -2.20 2.15
N LEU A 117 13.93 -2.81 1.24
CA LEU A 117 13.44 -3.78 0.26
C LEU A 117 12.73 -4.96 0.92
N CYS A 118 13.30 -5.51 1.99
CA CYS A 118 12.64 -6.58 2.76
C CYS A 118 11.36 -6.09 3.46
N ALA A 119 11.32 -4.85 3.95
CA ALA A 119 10.10 -4.29 4.55
C ALA A 119 8.98 -4.11 3.50
N PHE A 120 9.32 -3.72 2.26
CA PHE A 120 8.34 -3.59 1.18
C PHE A 120 7.66 -4.92 0.83
N THR A 121 8.38 -6.05 0.88
CA THR A 121 7.79 -7.36 0.53
C THR A 121 6.86 -7.90 1.61
N ILE A 122 7.06 -7.53 2.87
CA ILE A 122 6.23 -7.97 4.00
C ILE A 122 4.99 -7.08 4.19
N TYR A 123 5.04 -5.83 3.70
CA TYR A 123 3.96 -4.85 3.87
C TYR A 123 2.57 -5.36 3.45
N PRO A 124 2.35 -6.04 2.31
CA PRO A 124 1.02 -6.50 1.92
C PRO A 124 0.40 -7.47 2.92
N ALA A 125 1.21 -8.33 3.55
CA ALA A 125 0.75 -9.24 4.58
C ALA A 125 0.35 -8.49 5.86
N MET A 126 1.15 -7.50 6.26
CA MET A 126 0.86 -6.66 7.43
C MET A 126 -0.41 -5.81 7.23
N ASP A 127 -0.58 -5.22 6.06
CA ASP A 127 -1.75 -4.42 5.69
C ASP A 127 -3.04 -5.25 5.76
N ALA A 128 -3.02 -6.46 5.21
CA ALA A 128 -4.14 -7.41 5.30
C ALA A 128 -4.47 -7.77 6.75
N ILE A 129 -3.45 -8.02 7.58
CA ILE A 129 -3.62 -8.33 9.01
C ILE A 129 -4.27 -7.14 9.74
N ILE A 130 -3.78 -5.92 9.54
CA ILE A 130 -4.31 -4.70 10.19
C ILE A 130 -5.79 -4.51 9.84
N VAL A 131 -6.14 -4.65 8.56
CA VAL A 131 -7.53 -4.56 8.09
C VAL A 131 -8.41 -5.61 8.76
N MET A 132 -7.94 -6.86 8.84
CA MET A 132 -8.67 -7.95 9.46
C MET A 132 -8.94 -7.71 10.97
N TYR A 133 -8.02 -7.03 11.66
CA TYR A 133 -8.20 -6.64 13.06
C TYR A 133 -9.09 -5.42 13.27
N ILE A 134 -9.04 -4.41 12.40
CA ILE A 134 -9.77 -3.14 12.53
C ILE A 134 -11.25 -3.28 12.16
N VAL A 135 -11.56 -4.05 11.11
CA VAL A 135 -12.94 -4.20 10.64
C VAL A 135 -13.71 -5.05 11.63
N LYS A 136 -14.75 -4.45 12.24
CA LYS A 136 -15.55 -5.08 13.29
C LYS A 136 -16.19 -6.40 12.83
N ASP A 137 -16.60 -6.45 11.56
CA ASP A 137 -17.21 -7.64 10.97
C ASP A 137 -16.20 -8.79 10.81
N TYR A 138 -14.96 -8.51 10.38
CA TYR A 138 -13.88 -9.53 10.37
C TYR A 138 -13.52 -9.99 11.77
N ARG A 139 -13.43 -9.07 12.73
CA ARG A 139 -13.18 -9.43 14.13
C ARG A 139 -14.30 -10.29 14.72
N LYS A 140 -15.55 -10.02 14.37
CA LYS A 140 -16.72 -10.80 14.81
C LYS A 140 -16.73 -12.19 14.16
N ALA A 141 -16.41 -12.29 12.87
CA ALA A 141 -16.26 -13.57 12.18
C ALA A 141 -15.14 -14.42 12.81
N MET A 142 -13.96 -13.85 13.07
CA MET A 142 -12.86 -14.56 13.73
C MET A 142 -13.23 -15.07 15.14
N LYS A 143 -14.04 -14.32 15.88
CA LYS A 143 -14.56 -14.76 17.20
C LYS A 143 -15.64 -15.83 17.04
N SER A 144 -16.51 -15.71 16.04
CA SER A 144 -17.56 -16.69 15.74
C SER A 144 -16.99 -18.03 15.27
N THR A 145 -15.91 -18.04 14.49
CA THR A 145 -15.24 -19.30 14.10
C THR A 145 -14.55 -19.97 15.30
N LYS A 146 -14.12 -19.21 16.30
CA LYS A 146 -13.60 -19.76 17.57
C LYS A 146 -14.67 -20.34 18.49
N TYR A 147 -15.95 -19.99 18.29
CA TYR A 147 -17.08 -20.54 19.03
C TYR A 147 -18.08 -21.10 18.02
N PRO A 148 -17.92 -22.36 17.57
CA PRO A 148 -18.87 -22.96 16.64
C PRO A 148 -20.28 -22.83 17.19
N VAL A 149 -21.16 -22.28 16.36
CA VAL A 149 -22.59 -22.07 16.57
C VAL A 149 -23.21 -23.32 17.19
N SER A 150 -23.47 -23.28 18.50
CA SER A 150 -24.30 -24.27 19.18
C SER A 150 -25.81 -24.05 18.92
N THR A 151 -26.17 -23.17 17.99
CA THR A 151 -27.55 -22.68 17.82
C THR A 151 -28.32 -23.43 16.72
N GLU A 152 -27.67 -24.24 15.89
CA GLU A 152 -28.40 -25.00 14.85
C GLU A 152 -29.26 -26.16 15.41
N LYS A 153 -29.06 -26.55 16.68
CA LYS A 153 -29.87 -27.62 17.32
C LYS A 153 -31.20 -27.17 17.93
N LYS A 154 -31.55 -25.88 17.94
CA LYS A 154 -32.85 -25.44 18.50
C LYS A 154 -33.97 -25.24 17.48
N VAL A 155 -33.67 -25.18 16.18
CA VAL A 155 -34.71 -25.04 15.13
C VAL A 155 -35.30 -26.39 14.71
N PHE A 156 -34.57 -27.51 14.86
CA PHE A 156 -35.05 -28.85 14.51
C PHE A 156 -35.69 -29.65 15.65
N ARG A 157 -35.97 -29.03 16.82
CA ARG A 157 -36.59 -29.72 17.97
C ARG A 157 -38.07 -29.37 18.21
N HIS A 158 -38.69 -28.60 17.33
CA HIS A 158 -40.12 -28.24 17.38
C HIS A 158 -40.81 -28.30 16.00
N SER A 159 -40.35 -29.18 15.12
CA SER A 159 -41.08 -29.60 13.92
C SER A 159 -41.45 -31.07 14.02
#